data_AF-A0A9P6TTZ8-F1
#
_entry.id   AF-A0A9P6TTZ8-F1
#
_cell.length_a   1.000
_cell.length_b   1.000
_cell.length_c   1.000
_cell.angle_alpha   90.00
_cell.angle_beta   90.00
_cell.angle_gamma   90.00
#
_symmetry.space_group_name_H-M   'P 1'
#
loop_
_entity.id
_entity.type
_entity.pdbx_description
1 polymer ?
#
loop_
_entity_poly.entity_id
_entity_poly.type
_entity_poly.pdbx_seq_one_letter_code
_entity_poly.pdbx_strand_id
1 'polypeptide(L)'
;MGITTESGNLSFDPYQLKTLTILSSVFGSVSLFCFCIAVIVHVAILHFRSSMVNRVSLRLIIFSCICGIIFQVVQVSIATVNSKSRYCIVASYFGMTMQSMICMSLAMVGLNISLIIVLKLATPESMEKYYFGAILTVGFLTFIVPLAANNSSSYRNQCW
;
A
#
# COMPACT_ATOMS: atom_id res chain seq x y z
N MET A 1 -2.74 -28.52 16.24
CA MET A 1 -2.36 -29.85 15.72
C MET A 1 -3.13 -30.05 14.42
N GLY A 2 -2.53 -30.19 13.24
CA GLY A 2 -1.12 -30.35 12.89
C GLY A 2 -0.77 -29.60 11.60
N ILE A 3 0.53 -29.35 11.46
CA ILE A 3 1.18 -28.87 10.24
C ILE A 3 1.68 -30.12 9.52
N THR A 4 1.27 -30.31 8.26
CA THR A 4 1.98 -31.21 7.35
C THR A 4 2.10 -30.50 6.00
N THR A 5 3.35 -30.36 5.56
CA THR A 5 3.76 -29.80 4.27
C THR A 5 4.34 -30.93 3.44
N GLU A 6 3.69 -31.32 2.34
CA GLU A 6 4.38 -31.93 1.19
C GLU A 6 3.46 -31.93 -0.05
N SER A 7 3.93 -31.32 -1.14
CA SER A 7 3.34 -31.25 -2.50
C SER A 7 2.05 -30.41 -2.71
N GLY A 8 2.24 -29.09 -2.86
CA GLY A 8 1.80 -28.40 -4.08
C GLY A 8 0.33 -28.01 -4.26
N ASN A 9 -0.56 -28.21 -3.30
CA ASN A 9 -1.88 -27.57 -3.28
C ASN A 9 -2.25 -27.21 -1.84
N LEU A 10 -2.24 -25.92 -1.53
CA LEU A 10 -2.73 -25.39 -0.25
C LEU A 10 -4.26 -25.47 -0.26
N SER A 11 -4.79 -26.67 -0.02
CA SER A 11 -6.23 -26.91 0.09
C SER A 11 -6.72 -26.33 1.40
N PHE A 12 -7.06 -25.05 1.40
CA PHE A 12 -7.67 -24.41 2.55
C PHE A 12 -9.01 -25.08 2.87
N ASP A 13 -9.19 -25.48 4.13
CA ASP A 13 -10.51 -25.87 4.63
C ASP A 13 -11.52 -24.74 4.36
N PRO A 14 -12.75 -25.05 3.95
CA PRO A 14 -13.77 -24.05 3.62
C PRO A 14 -14.08 -23.12 4.81
N TYR A 15 -13.84 -23.59 6.04
CA TYR A 15 -13.94 -22.79 7.25
C TYR A 15 -12.82 -21.75 7.37
N GLN A 16 -11.58 -22.11 7.02
CA GLN A 16 -10.43 -21.20 7.02
C GLN A 16 -10.63 -20.09 5.98
N LEU A 17 -11.13 -20.42 4.80
CA LEU A 17 -11.36 -19.45 3.73
C LEU A 17 -12.43 -18.40 4.12
N LYS A 18 -13.53 -18.84 4.75
CA LYS A 18 -14.58 -17.94 5.24
C LYS A 18 -14.06 -17.01 6.33
N THR A 19 -13.36 -17.55 7.32
CA THR A 19 -12.77 -16.77 8.42
C THR A 19 -11.76 -15.75 7.89
N LEU A 20 -10.90 -16.13 6.95
CA LEU A 20 -9.92 -15.24 6.34
C LEU A 20 -10.59 -14.09 5.58
N THR A 21 -11.65 -14.39 4.83
CA THR A 21 -12.41 -13.38 4.07
C THR A 21 -13.06 -12.37 5.01
N ILE A 22 -13.72 -12.83 6.08
CA ILE A 22 -14.36 -11.95 7.07
C ILE A 22 -13.31 -11.09 7.80
N LEU A 23 -12.20 -11.69 8.23
CA LEU A 23 -11.12 -10.93 8.88
C LEU A 23 -10.58 -9.85 7.95
N SER A 24 -10.30 -10.19 6.69
CA SER A 24 -9.74 -9.24 5.72
C SER A 24 -10.67 -8.04 5.46
N SER A 25 -11.99 -8.26 5.43
CA SER A 25 -12.96 -7.18 5.22
C SER A 25 -13.10 -6.28 6.45
N VAL A 26 -13.05 -6.85 7.66
CA VAL A 26 -13.05 -6.08 8.92
C VAL A 26 -11.79 -5.23 9.03
N PHE A 27 -10.62 -5.83 8.84
CA PHE A 27 -9.35 -5.09 8.87
C PHE A 27 -9.27 -4.03 7.78
N GLY A 28 -9.77 -4.32 6.57
CA GLY A 28 -9.85 -3.34 5.49
C GLY A 28 -10.72 -2.14 5.85
N SER A 29 -11.89 -2.38 6.45
CA SER A 29 -12.83 -1.33 6.87
C SER A 29 -12.26 -0.44 7.97
N VAL A 30 -11.65 -1.05 9.00
CA VAL A 30 -10.99 -0.31 10.10
C VAL A 30 -9.83 0.50 9.56
N SER A 31 -9.00 -0.08 8.68
CA SER A 31 -7.85 0.61 8.07
C SER A 31 -8.29 1.81 7.24
N LEU A 32 -9.35 1.67 6.43
CA LEU A 32 -9.92 2.75 5.64
C LEU A 32 -10.40 3.89 6.54
N PHE A 33 -11.12 3.56 7.62
CA PHE A 33 -11.57 4.55 8.59
C PHE A 33 -10.41 5.31 9.24
N CYS A 34 -9.36 4.60 9.65
CA CYS A 34 -8.14 5.22 10.19
C CYS A 34 -7.44 6.13 9.18
N PHE A 35 -7.32 5.74 7.91
CA PHE A 35 -6.73 6.60 6.88
C PHE A 35 -7.55 7.86 6.63
N CYS A 36 -8.89 7.75 6.59
CA CYS A 36 -9.77 8.92 6.47
C CYS A 36 -9.61 9.88 7.65
N ILE A 37 -9.57 9.38 8.88
CA ILE A 37 -9.33 10.20 10.07
C ILE A 37 -7.97 10.89 9.98
N ALA A 38 -6.91 10.16 9.60
CA ALA A 38 -5.58 10.73 9.49
C ALA A 38 -5.53 11.89 8.48
N VAL A 39 -6.22 11.78 7.35
CA VAL A 39 -6.36 12.86 6.36
C VAL A 39 -7.15 14.04 6.94
N ILE A 40 -8.29 13.79 7.61
CA ILE A 40 -9.11 14.85 8.21
C ILE A 40 -8.32 15.63 9.27
N VAL A 41 -7.64 14.90 10.17
CA VAL A 41 -6.78 15.49 11.20
C VAL A 41 -5.68 16.31 10.55
N HIS A 42 -5.05 15.79 9.49
CA HIS A 42 -4.04 16.55 8.78
C HIS A 42 -4.58 17.86 8.19
N VAL A 43 -5.74 17.82 7.52
CA VAL A 43 -6.39 19.02 6.96
C VAL A 43 -6.73 20.02 8.06
N ALA A 44 -7.23 19.54 9.21
CA ALA A 44 -7.50 20.38 10.37
C ALA A 44 -6.22 21.07 10.87
N ILE A 45 -5.11 20.34 11.03
CA ILE A 45 -3.83 20.92 11.47
C ILE A 45 -3.31 21.93 10.42
N LEU A 46 -3.47 21.64 9.13
CA LEU A 46 -3.10 22.56 8.05
C LEU A 46 -3.91 23.87 8.12
N HIS A 47 -5.20 23.78 8.46
CA HIS A 47 -6.07 24.94 8.62
C HIS A 47 -5.73 25.78 9.85
N PHE A 48 -5.50 25.15 11.02
CA PHE A 48 -5.21 25.87 12.25
C PHE A 48 -3.77 26.35 12.37
N ARG A 49 -2.79 25.64 11.78
CA ARG A 49 -1.36 25.93 12.02
C ARG A 49 -0.46 25.53 10.85
N SER A 50 -0.76 26.03 9.65
CA SER A 50 -0.02 25.77 8.40
C SER A 50 1.52 25.82 8.53
N SER A 51 2.07 26.75 9.33
CA SER A 51 3.52 26.89 9.54
C SER A 51 4.20 25.64 10.15
N MET A 52 3.48 24.84 10.96
CA MET A 52 3.99 23.60 11.55
C MET A 52 3.90 22.39 10.58
N VAL A 53 3.07 22.50 9.55
CA VAL A 53 2.64 21.39 8.67
C VAL A 53 3.56 21.24 7.46
N ASN A 54 4.42 22.23 7.20
CA ASN A 54 5.32 22.23 6.05
C ASN A 54 6.50 21.25 6.16
N ARG A 55 6.44 20.28 7.08
CA ARG A 55 7.47 19.25 7.24
C ARG A 55 7.29 18.14 6.21
N VAL A 56 8.39 17.81 5.53
CA VAL A 56 8.47 16.75 4.51
C VAL A 56 7.85 15.42 4.99
N SER A 57 8.17 14.97 6.21
CA SER A 57 7.60 13.73 6.78
C SER A 57 6.08 13.74 6.83
N LEU A 58 5.48 14.90 7.13
CA LEU A 58 4.03 15.01 7.26
C LEU A 58 3.36 14.86 5.89
N ARG A 59 3.93 15.45 4.84
CA ARG A 59 3.44 15.30 3.46
C ARG A 59 3.55 13.85 2.96
N LEU A 60 4.65 13.17 3.28
CA LEU A 60 4.84 11.75 2.97
C LEU A 60 3.80 10.86 3.66
N ILE A 61 3.45 11.16 4.92
CA ILE A 61 2.40 10.42 5.64
C ILE A 61 1.04 10.59 4.96
N ILE A 62 0.66 11.82 4.56
CA ILE A 62 -0.60 12.04 3.83
C ILE A 62 -0.60 11.26 2.52
N PHE A 63 0.51 11.32 1.78
CA PHE A 63 0.65 10.60 0.52
C PHE A 63 0.43 9.10 0.73
N SER A 64 1.03 8.53 1.79
CA SER A 64 0.78 7.15 2.21
C SER A 64 -0.69 6.88 2.52
N CYS A 65 -1.37 7.77 3.25
CA CYS A 65 -2.79 7.61 3.57
C CYS A 65 -3.67 7.67 2.32
N ILE A 66 -3.38 8.58 1.38
CA ILE A 66 -4.11 8.67 0.10
C ILE A 66 -3.91 7.40 -0.72
N CYS A 67 -2.67 6.91 -0.86
CA CYS A 67 -2.39 5.62 -1.50
C CYS A 67 -3.12 4.46 -0.80
N GLY A 68 -3.21 4.49 0.54
CA GLY A 68 -3.96 3.53 1.34
C GLY A 68 -5.46 3.53 1.05
N ILE A 69 -6.07 4.70 0.91
CA ILE A 69 -7.48 4.83 0.52
C ILE A 69 -7.68 4.28 -0.90
N ILE A 70 -6.83 4.66 -1.85
CA ILE A 70 -6.90 4.16 -3.24
C ILE A 70 -6.76 2.64 -3.27
N PHE A 71 -5.82 2.07 -2.53
CA PHE A 71 -5.63 0.63 -2.42
C PHE A 71 -6.91 -0.07 -1.93
N GLN A 72 -7.53 0.43 -0.87
CA GLN A 72 -8.76 -0.17 -0.33
C GLN A 72 -9.93 -0.08 -1.33
N VAL A 73 -10.07 1.05 -2.04
CA VAL A 73 -11.09 1.20 -3.10
C VAL A 73 -10.86 0.19 -4.23
N VAL A 74 -9.61 0.00 -4.64
CA VAL A 74 -9.24 -0.99 -5.67
C VAL A 74 -9.55 -2.41 -5.20
N GLN A 75 -9.25 -2.74 -3.94
CA GLN A 75 -9.54 -4.07 -3.38
C GLN A 75 -11.04 -4.37 -3.31
N VAL A 76 -11.85 -3.40 -2.90
CA VAL A 76 -13.32 -3.53 -2.94
C VAL A 76 -13.81 -3.68 -4.37
N SER A 77 -13.20 -2.99 -5.32
CA SER A 77 -13.53 -3.11 -6.75
C SER A 77 -13.19 -4.50 -7.30
N ILE A 78 -12.05 -5.07 -6.93
CA ILE A 78 -11.67 -6.44 -7.33
C ILE A 78 -12.67 -7.46 -6.79
N ALA A 79 -13.14 -7.29 -5.55
CA ALA A 79 -14.12 -8.20 -4.94
C ALA A 79 -15.47 -8.25 -5.67
N THR A 80 -15.82 -7.22 -6.45
CA THR A 80 -17.09 -7.15 -7.20
C THR A 80 -16.96 -7.57 -8.66
N VAL A 81 -15.73 -7.75 -9.16
CA VAL A 81 -15.46 -8.04 -10.58
C VAL A 81 -15.15 -9.52 -10.79
N ASN A 82 -15.65 -10.05 -11.91
CA ASN A 82 -15.47 -11.46 -12.27
C ASN A 82 -13.98 -11.79 -12.56
N SER A 83 -13.47 -12.89 -12.00
CA SER A 83 -12.02 -13.19 -11.94
C SER A 83 -11.34 -13.40 -13.29
N LYS A 84 -12.11 -13.67 -14.35
CA LYS A 84 -11.60 -13.86 -15.72
C LYS A 84 -11.40 -12.55 -16.48
N SER A 85 -11.72 -11.42 -15.87
CA SER A 85 -11.64 -10.11 -16.51
C SER A 85 -10.22 -9.56 -16.49
N ARG A 86 -9.75 -8.98 -17.62
CA ARG A 86 -8.43 -8.28 -17.68
C ARG A 86 -8.35 -7.14 -16.65
N TYR A 87 -9.49 -6.56 -16.29
CA TYR A 87 -9.58 -5.54 -15.25
C TYR A 87 -9.12 -6.05 -13.89
N CYS A 88 -9.39 -7.32 -13.57
CA CYS A 88 -9.04 -7.94 -12.29
C CYS A 88 -7.52 -8.05 -12.12
N ILE A 89 -6.83 -8.44 -13.21
CA ILE A 89 -5.37 -8.57 -13.27
C ILE A 89 -4.69 -7.20 -13.19
N VAL A 90 -5.17 -6.21 -13.94
CA VAL A 90 -4.59 -4.86 -13.90
C VAL A 90 -4.82 -4.22 -12.53
N ALA A 91 -6.01 -4.41 -11.95
CA ALA A 91 -6.34 -3.89 -10.63
C ALA A 91 -5.49 -4.53 -9.52
N SER A 92 -5.20 -5.84 -9.58
CA SER A 92 -4.36 -6.50 -8.58
C SER A 92 -2.91 -6.00 -8.62
N TYR A 93 -2.32 -5.85 -9.82
CA TYR A 93 -0.98 -5.27 -9.97
C TYR A 93 -0.92 -3.81 -9.51
N PHE A 94 -1.97 -3.04 -9.81
CA PHE A 94 -2.10 -1.68 -9.31
C PHE A 94 -2.20 -1.65 -7.78
N GLY A 95 -2.95 -2.57 -7.19
CA GLY A 95 -3.03 -2.75 -5.73
C GLY A 95 -1.68 -3.05 -5.10
N MET A 96 -0.91 -3.99 -5.65
CA MET A 96 0.45 -4.30 -5.19
C MET A 96 1.38 -3.09 -5.26
N THR A 97 1.27 -2.32 -6.34
CA THR A 97 2.06 -1.09 -6.54
C THR A 97 1.77 -0.08 -5.44
N MET A 98 0.49 0.16 -5.16
CA MET A 98 0.05 1.07 -4.11
C MET A 98 0.50 0.60 -2.72
N GLN A 99 0.42 -0.71 -2.45
CA GLN A 99 0.92 -1.28 -1.21
C GLN A 99 2.43 -1.08 -1.03
N SER A 100 3.22 -1.25 -2.10
CA SER A 100 4.66 -1.00 -2.03
C SER A 100 4.97 0.49 -1.80
N MET A 101 4.22 1.39 -2.46
CA MET A 101 4.36 2.84 -2.27
C MET A 101 4.08 3.26 -0.83
N ILE A 102 3.05 2.68 -0.19
CA ILE A 102 2.74 2.87 1.22
C ILE A 102 3.94 2.45 2.09
N CYS A 103 4.43 1.22 1.92
CA CYS A 103 5.57 0.72 2.68
C CYS A 103 6.83 1.58 2.51
N MET A 104 7.14 1.98 1.28
CA MET A 104 8.29 2.83 0.99
C MET A 104 8.13 4.23 1.59
N SER A 105 6.95 4.83 1.51
CA SER A 105 6.70 6.15 2.11
C SER A 105 6.88 6.13 3.63
N LEU A 106 6.39 5.08 4.32
CA LEU A 106 6.61 4.86 5.75
C LEU A 106 8.09 4.64 6.08
N ALA A 107 8.81 3.88 5.25
CA ALA A 107 10.25 3.67 5.40
C ALA A 107 11.02 5.00 5.27
N MET A 108 10.68 5.84 4.29
CA MET A 108 11.31 7.16 4.11
C MET A 108 10.99 8.13 5.25
N VAL A 109 9.78 8.07 5.82
CA VAL A 109 9.42 8.82 7.03
C VAL A 109 10.28 8.37 8.21
N GLY A 110 10.43 7.06 8.41
CA GLY A 110 11.29 6.48 9.45
C GLY A 110 12.76 6.90 9.28
N LEU A 111 13.27 6.84 8.05
CA LEU A 111 14.61 7.31 7.71
C LEU A 111 14.78 8.81 8.00
N ASN A 112 13.82 9.64 7.60
CA ASN A 112 13.88 11.08 7.85
C ASN A 112 13.88 11.41 9.35
N ILE A 113 13.07 10.70 10.15
CA ILE A 113 13.08 10.84 11.62
C ILE A 113 14.43 10.39 12.19
N SER A 114 14.97 9.26 11.72
CA SER A 114 16.26 8.74 12.19
C SER A 114 17.42 9.68 11.89
N LEU A 115 17.45 10.32 10.71
CA LEU A 115 18.45 11.30 10.30
C LEU A 115 18.46 12.53 11.22
N ILE A 116 17.28 13.02 11.59
CA ILE A 116 17.13 14.18 12.46
C ILE A 116 17.51 13.84 13.91
N ILE A 117 17.08 12.67 14.43
CA ILE A 117 17.29 12.30 15.82
C ILE A 117 18.73 11.82 16.06
N VAL A 118 19.21 10.89 15.22
CA VAL A 118 20.50 10.22 15.42
C VAL A 118 21.65 11.06 14.89
N LEU A 119 21.52 11.53 13.66
CA LEU A 119 22.62 12.20 12.96
C LEU A 119 22.56 13.73 13.11
N LYS A 120 21.48 14.29 13.68
CA LYS A 120 21.27 15.74 13.90
C LYS A 120 21.50 16.59 12.63
N LEU A 121 21.30 16.01 11.44
CA LEU A 121 21.38 16.80 10.21
C LEU A 121 20.12 17.67 10.09
N ALA A 122 20.33 18.96 9.83
CA ALA A 122 19.28 19.82 9.31
C ALA A 122 18.94 19.30 7.90
N THR A 123 17.81 18.62 7.75
CA THR A 123 17.42 18.03 6.46
C THR A 123 16.99 19.15 5.51
N PRO A 124 17.73 19.38 4.40
CA PRO A 124 17.33 20.38 3.43
C PRO A 124 16.10 19.90 2.67
N GLU A 125 15.18 20.82 2.33
CA GLU A 125 13.99 20.53 1.51
C GLU A 125 14.35 19.82 0.18
N SER A 126 15.59 19.97 -0.30
CA SER A 126 16.09 19.26 -1.47
C SER A 126 16.07 17.72 -1.35
N MET A 127 16.07 17.15 -0.14
CA MET A 127 15.98 15.70 0.06
C MET A 127 14.57 15.16 -0.22
N GLU A 128 13.54 16.01 -0.19
CA GLU A 128 12.15 15.63 -0.49
C GLU A 128 12.02 15.03 -1.90
N LYS A 129 12.71 15.64 -2.88
CA LYS A 129 12.71 15.16 -4.27
C LYS A 129 13.28 13.74 -4.39
N TYR A 130 14.31 13.42 -3.62
CA TYR A 130 14.91 12.08 -3.62
C TYR A 130 13.97 11.05 -2.99
N TYR A 131 13.28 11.40 -1.92
CA TYR A 131 12.29 10.51 -1.30
C TYR A 131 11.14 10.18 -2.25
N PHE A 132 10.54 11.20 -2.89
CA PHE A 132 9.48 10.98 -3.88
C PHE A 132 9.98 10.24 -5.11
N GLY A 133 11.18 10.57 -5.59
CA GLY A 133 11.83 9.87 -6.70
C GLY A 133 11.96 8.38 -6.42
N ALA A 134 12.51 8.00 -5.27
CA ALA A 134 12.67 6.61 -4.86
C ALA A 134 11.33 5.87 -4.74
N ILE A 135 10.31 6.50 -4.13
CA ILE A 135 8.97 5.90 -4.01
C ILE A 135 8.36 5.64 -5.38
N LEU A 136 8.46 6.60 -6.30
CA LEU A 136 7.95 6.45 -7.67
C LEU A 136 8.72 5.40 -8.45
N THR A 137 10.05 5.35 -8.33
CA THR A 137 10.87 4.33 -9.00
C THR A 137 10.50 2.93 -8.52
N VAL A 138 10.34 2.72 -7.20
CA VAL A 138 9.92 1.41 -6.66
C VAL A 138 8.50 1.06 -7.11
N GLY A 139 7.58 2.02 -7.08
CA GLY A 139 6.22 1.83 -7.58
C GLY A 139 6.21 1.42 -9.07
N PHE A 140 7.02 2.07 -9.88
CA PHE A 140 7.13 1.75 -11.31
C PHE A 140 7.72 0.35 -11.55
N LEU A 141 8.77 -0.01 -10.81
CA LEU A 141 9.37 -1.35 -10.90
C LEU A 141 8.38 -2.45 -10.45
N THR A 142 7.66 -2.22 -9.36
CA THR A 142 6.66 -3.16 -8.84
C THR A 142 5.45 -3.33 -9.76
N PHE A 143 5.15 -2.34 -10.61
CA PHE A 143 4.14 -2.46 -11.65
C PHE A 143 4.65 -3.19 -12.90
N ILE A 144 5.84 -2.84 -13.39
CA ILE A 144 6.34 -3.30 -14.69
C ILE A 144 6.88 -4.72 -14.66
N VAL A 145 7.63 -5.09 -13.63
CA VAL A 145 8.23 -6.42 -13.51
C VAL A 145 7.18 -7.54 -13.66
N PRO A 146 6.06 -7.52 -12.90
CA PRO A 146 5.03 -8.54 -13.06
C PRO A 146 4.26 -8.41 -14.38
N LEU A 147 4.05 -7.19 -14.90
CA LEU A 147 3.40 -6.98 -16.19
C LEU A 147 4.21 -7.59 -17.34
N ALA A 148 5.54 -7.45 -17.31
CA ALA A 148 6.45 -8.03 -18.28
C ALA A 148 6.54 -9.56 -18.14
N ALA A 149 6.49 -10.08 -16.92
CA ALA A 149 6.50 -11.52 -16.64
C ALA A 149 5.19 -12.23 -17.03
N ASN A 150 4.05 -11.53 -16.99
CA ASN A 150 2.71 -12.06 -17.32
C ASN A 150 2.51 -12.43 -18.80
N ASN A 151 3.50 -12.19 -19.66
CA ASN A 151 3.52 -12.75 -21.03
C ASN A 151 3.71 -14.28 -21.05
N SER A 152 4.04 -14.89 -19.90
CA SER A 152 4.05 -16.35 -19.72
C SER A 152 2.66 -16.85 -19.26
N SER A 153 2.04 -17.72 -20.07
CA SER A 153 0.61 -18.05 -20.13
C SER A 153 -0.07 -18.68 -18.89
N SER A 154 0.59 -18.74 -17.72
CA SER A 154 0.17 -19.61 -16.61
C SER A 154 -0.65 -18.95 -15.50
N TYR A 155 -0.76 -17.61 -15.44
CA TYR A 155 -1.38 -16.88 -14.32
C TYR A 155 -2.76 -16.25 -14.63
N ARG A 156 -3.42 -16.67 -15.70
CA ARG A 156 -4.56 -15.94 -16.30
C ARG A 156 -5.88 -16.00 -15.53
N ASN A 157 -5.97 -16.74 -14.41
CA ASN A 157 -7.24 -17.08 -13.75
C ASN A 157 -7.34 -16.66 -12.28
N GLN A 158 -6.35 -15.97 -11.73
CA GLN A 158 -6.34 -15.57 -10.32
C GLN A 158 -6.09 -14.07 -10.20
N CYS A 159 -6.87 -13.39 -9.37
CA CYS A 159 -6.78 -11.95 -9.12
C CYS A 159 -6.04 -11.69 -7.81
N TRP A 160 -4.85 -12.25 -7.67
CA TRP A 160 -4.01 -12.11 -6.48
C TRP A 160 -2.55 -12.26 -6.87
#